data_AF-A0A4U3FH29-F1
#
_entry.id   AF-A0A4U3FH29-F1
#
_cell.length_a   1.000
_cell.length_b   1.000
_cell.length_c   1.000
_cell.angle_alpha   90.00
_cell.angle_beta   90.00
_cell.angle_gamma   90.00
#
_symmetry.space_group_name_H-M   'P 1'
#
loop_
_entity.id
_entity.type
_entity.pdbx_description
1 polymer ?
#
loop_
_entity_poly.entity_id
_entity_poly.type
_entity_poly.pdbx_seq_one_letter_code
_entity_poly.pdbx_strand_id
1 'polypeptide(L)'
;MAVFLSEEERSLVKSYLLLVYIQKKFDRDAKSLEESDQLPSAELYMEVIRSGIDRTNLLLSEVRRDLRSHNLRLYEINQSPTHIEAQILCSGHHGVFQLGITEFHQEANERMRAYLGLSPVPATHTPSSYEDQGSPHPATVSNNTKLREPSRYSGYRPYRTGTLG
;
A
#
# COMPACT_ATOMS: atom_id res chain seq x y z
N MET A 1 1.51 -11.57 28.56
CA MET A 1 2.60 -10.57 28.63
C MET A 1 2.79 -10.01 27.24
N ALA A 2 2.96 -8.68 27.12
CA ALA A 2 3.20 -8.04 25.82
C ALA A 2 4.61 -8.39 25.32
N VAL A 3 4.73 -8.78 24.05
CA VAL A 3 6.03 -8.96 23.40
C VAL A 3 6.62 -7.58 23.13
N PHE A 4 7.82 -7.34 23.65
CA PHE A 4 8.66 -6.24 23.23
C PHE A 4 9.53 -6.72 22.09
N LEU A 5 9.20 -6.27 20.87
CA LEU A 5 10.05 -6.48 19.71
C LEU A 5 11.27 -5.57 19.80
N SER A 6 12.45 -6.09 19.45
CA SER A 6 13.64 -5.27 19.25
C SER A 6 13.44 -4.28 18.10
N GLU A 7 14.26 -3.23 18.02
CA GLU A 7 14.18 -2.26 16.92
C GLU A 7 14.37 -2.92 15.54
N GLU A 8 15.29 -3.88 15.46
CA GLU A 8 15.54 -4.67 14.25
C GLU A 8 14.31 -5.51 13.87
N GLU A 9 13.71 -6.22 14.83
CA GLU A 9 12.50 -7.02 14.62
C GLU A 9 11.32 -6.16 14.18
N ARG A 10 11.16 -4.97 14.77
CA ARG A 10 10.15 -3.98 14.36
C ARG A 10 10.37 -3.53 12.92
N SER A 11 11.62 -3.27 12.53
CA SER A 11 11.97 -2.88 11.16
C SER A 11 11.68 -3.99 10.15
N LEU A 12 11.98 -5.26 10.50
CA LEU A 12 11.65 -6.43 9.69
C LEU A 12 10.15 -6.60 9.49
N VAL A 13 9.38 -6.52 10.58
CA VAL A 13 7.91 -6.58 10.53
C VAL A 13 7.35 -5.47 9.65
N LYS A 14 7.80 -4.21 9.86
CA LYS A 14 7.37 -3.06 9.05
C LYS A 14 7.67 -3.28 7.57
N SER A 15 8.89 -3.69 7.24
CA SER A 15 9.31 -3.95 5.87
C SER A 15 8.51 -5.06 5.21
N TYR A 16 8.21 -6.14 5.94
CA TYR A 16 7.35 -7.21 5.44
C TYR A 16 5.94 -6.72 5.11
N LEU A 17 5.32 -5.95 6.02
CA LEU A 17 3.97 -5.40 5.81
C LEU A 17 3.91 -4.50 4.58
N LEU A 18 4.91 -3.62 4.42
CA LEU A 18 5.03 -2.74 3.26
C LEU A 18 5.20 -3.55 1.97
N LEU A 19 6.11 -4.52 1.94
CA LEU A 19 6.36 -5.34 0.75
C LEU A 19 5.13 -6.17 0.34
N VAL A 20 4.40 -6.77 1.29
CA VAL A 20 3.14 -7.49 0.99
C VAL A 20 2.09 -6.56 0.42
N TYR A 21 1.98 -5.34 0.93
CA TYR A 21 1.05 -4.33 0.41
C TYR A 21 1.44 -3.89 -1.01
N ILE A 22 2.71 -3.60 -1.23
CA ILE A 22 3.25 -3.16 -2.52
C ILE A 22 3.10 -4.25 -3.58
N GLN A 23 3.40 -5.50 -3.24
CA GLN A 23 3.20 -6.65 -4.14
C GLN A 23 1.74 -6.71 -4.62
N LYS A 24 0.78 -6.66 -3.69
CA LYS A 24 -0.66 -6.67 -4.03
C LYS A 24 -1.08 -5.46 -4.87
N LYS A 25 -0.44 -4.31 -4.68
CA LYS A 25 -0.69 -3.11 -5.48
C LYS A 25 -0.19 -3.31 -6.91
N PHE A 26 1.04 -3.75 -7.09
CA PHE A 26 1.57 -4.03 -8.42
C PHE A 26 0.80 -5.12 -9.15
N ASP A 27 0.41 -6.20 -8.46
CA ASP A 27 -0.43 -7.26 -9.08
C ASP A 27 -1.76 -6.69 -9.58
N ARG A 28 -2.38 -5.79 -8.80
CA ARG A 28 -3.62 -5.11 -9.20
C ARG A 28 -3.40 -4.16 -10.37
N ASP A 29 -2.34 -3.36 -10.31
CA ASP A 29 -2.03 -2.36 -11.35
C ASP A 29 -1.69 -3.05 -12.67
N ALA A 30 -0.93 -4.15 -12.63
CA ALA A 30 -0.66 -5.00 -13.79
C ALA A 30 -1.96 -5.53 -14.41
N LYS A 31 -2.85 -6.12 -13.57
CA LYS A 31 -4.13 -6.64 -14.04
C LYS A 31 -5.03 -5.55 -14.64
N SER A 32 -5.13 -4.40 -13.98
CA SER A 32 -5.93 -3.27 -14.49
C SER A 32 -5.37 -2.70 -15.80
N LEU A 33 -4.05 -2.75 -15.99
CA LEU A 33 -3.41 -2.33 -17.23
C LEU A 33 -3.62 -3.35 -18.36
N GLU A 34 -3.53 -4.65 -18.07
CA GLU A 34 -3.85 -5.74 -19.00
C GLU A 34 -5.30 -5.68 -19.50
N GLU A 35 -6.24 -5.30 -18.63
CA GLU A 35 -7.67 -5.17 -18.95
C GLU A 35 -8.02 -3.84 -19.66
N SER A 36 -7.05 -2.95 -19.88
CA SER A 36 -7.29 -1.61 -20.44
C SER A 36 -7.08 -1.55 -21.96
N ASP A 37 -8.17 -1.54 -22.72
CA ASP A 37 -8.13 -1.37 -24.19
C ASP A 37 -7.84 0.08 -24.65
N GLN A 38 -7.86 1.04 -23.72
CA GLN A 38 -7.80 2.48 -24.04
C GLN A 38 -6.41 3.09 -23.86
N LEU A 39 -5.42 2.31 -23.40
CA LEU A 39 -4.08 2.84 -23.12
C LEU A 39 -3.13 2.55 -24.29
N PRO A 40 -2.67 3.58 -25.03
CA PRO A 40 -1.66 3.41 -26.06
C PRO A 40 -0.36 2.88 -25.44
N SER A 41 0.31 1.95 -26.11
CA SER A 41 1.60 1.38 -25.67
C SER A 41 1.55 0.73 -24.27
N ALA A 42 0.44 0.06 -23.92
CA ALA A 42 0.27 -0.65 -22.65
C ALA A 42 1.44 -1.59 -22.29
N GLU A 43 2.06 -2.24 -23.29
CA GLU A 43 3.22 -3.11 -23.11
C GLU A 43 4.42 -2.42 -22.44
N LEU A 44 4.68 -1.15 -22.78
CA LEU A 44 5.79 -0.39 -22.21
C LEU A 44 5.58 -0.11 -20.72
N TYR A 45 4.37 0.30 -20.35
CA TYR A 45 4.01 0.52 -18.94
C TYR A 45 4.05 -0.79 -18.15
N MET A 46 3.64 -1.88 -18.79
CA MET A 46 3.64 -3.21 -18.20
C MET A 46 5.06 -3.70 -17.92
N GLU A 47 6.04 -3.41 -18.76
CA GLU A 47 7.45 -3.73 -18.52
C GLU A 47 7.96 -3.07 -17.22
N VAL A 48 7.61 -1.81 -16.99
CA VAL A 48 7.97 -1.08 -15.76
C VAL A 48 7.33 -1.72 -14.54
N ILE A 49 6.04 -2.04 -14.60
CA ILE A 49 5.33 -2.70 -13.48
C ILE A 49 5.91 -4.09 -13.21
N ARG A 50 6.19 -4.88 -14.24
CA ARG A 50 6.80 -6.23 -14.11
C ARG A 50 8.17 -6.16 -13.44
N SER A 51 9.02 -5.20 -13.83
CA SER A 51 10.29 -4.96 -13.13
C SER A 51 10.07 -4.61 -11.64
N GLY A 52 9.03 -3.83 -11.31
CA GLY A 52 8.66 -3.53 -9.93
C GLY A 52 8.21 -4.77 -9.14
N ILE A 53 7.43 -5.65 -9.76
CA ILE A 53 6.99 -6.93 -9.19
C ILE A 53 8.20 -7.82 -8.89
N ASP A 54 9.11 -7.98 -9.84
CA ASP A 54 10.29 -8.86 -9.69
C ASP A 54 11.18 -8.40 -8.54
N ARG A 55 11.46 -7.10 -8.45
CA ARG A 55 12.25 -6.52 -7.34
C ARG A 55 11.54 -6.70 -5.99
N THR A 56 10.23 -6.47 -5.95
CA THR A 56 9.44 -6.64 -4.72
C THR A 56 9.43 -8.10 -4.27
N ASN A 57 9.32 -9.04 -5.20
CA ASN A 57 9.35 -10.47 -4.92
C ASN A 57 10.69 -10.91 -4.32
N LEU A 58 11.80 -10.43 -4.89
CA LEU A 58 13.13 -10.70 -4.38
C LEU A 58 13.29 -10.18 -2.95
N LEU A 59 13.00 -8.90 -2.71
CA LEU A 59 13.08 -8.29 -1.37
C LEU A 59 12.16 -8.97 -0.36
N LEU A 60 10.94 -9.33 -0.77
CA LEU A 60 9.99 -10.04 0.10
C LEU A 60 10.50 -11.44 0.46
N SER A 61 11.21 -12.12 -0.44
CA SER A 61 11.83 -13.42 -0.16
C SER A 61 12.94 -13.31 0.88
N GLU A 62 13.74 -12.25 0.81
CA GLU A 62 14.80 -11.95 1.77
C GLU A 62 14.21 -11.62 3.14
N VAL A 63 13.26 -10.70 3.21
CA VAL A 63 12.59 -10.36 4.47
C VAL A 63 11.88 -11.57 5.09
N ARG A 64 11.28 -12.46 4.29
CA ARG A 64 10.70 -13.73 4.80
C ARG A 64 11.75 -14.69 5.35
N ARG A 65 12.98 -14.65 4.83
CA ARG A 65 14.10 -15.42 5.37
C ARG A 65 14.53 -14.83 6.71
N ASP A 66 14.64 -13.52 6.80
CA ASP A 66 15.07 -12.83 8.01
C ASP A 66 14.04 -12.95 9.14
N LEU A 67 12.74 -12.81 8.84
CA LEU A 67 11.69 -13.08 9.83
C LEU A 67 11.82 -14.50 10.41
N ARG A 68 12.16 -15.50 9.60
CA ARG A 68 12.36 -16.88 10.08
C ARG A 68 13.61 -17.01 10.94
N SER A 69 14.72 -16.35 10.61
CA SER A 69 15.93 -16.39 11.45
C SER A 69 15.73 -15.72 12.80
N HIS A 70 14.84 -14.73 12.88
CA HIS A 70 14.44 -14.08 14.13
C HIS A 70 13.29 -14.78 14.88
N ASN A 71 12.85 -15.98 14.44
CA ASN A 71 11.70 -16.69 15.02
C ASN A 71 10.40 -15.86 15.05
N LEU A 72 10.24 -14.95 14.08
CA LEU A 72 9.06 -14.11 13.92
C LEU A 72 8.08 -14.76 12.95
N ARG A 73 6.83 -14.88 13.37
CA ARG A 73 5.71 -15.28 12.52
C ARG A 73 4.57 -14.29 12.63
N LEU A 74 4.13 -13.77 11.49
CA LEU A 74 2.92 -12.95 11.40
C LEU A 74 1.78 -13.87 10.96
N TYR A 75 0.68 -13.90 11.71
CA TYR A 75 -0.46 -14.78 11.42
C TYR A 75 -1.75 -14.03 11.11
N GLU A 76 -1.85 -12.76 11.49
CA GLU A 76 -3.00 -11.91 11.15
C GLU A 76 -2.51 -10.50 10.83
N ILE A 77 -3.05 -9.92 9.77
CA ILE A 77 -2.78 -8.54 9.36
C ILE A 77 -4.14 -7.89 9.13
N ASN A 78 -4.43 -6.83 9.88
CA ASN A 78 -5.67 -6.08 9.81
C ASN A 78 -5.37 -4.64 9.41
N GLN A 79 -6.19 -4.10 8.51
CA GLN A 79 -6.11 -2.70 8.11
C GLN A 79 -7.32 -1.96 8.64
N SER A 80 -7.07 -0.99 9.50
CA SER A 80 -8.06 -0.06 10.02
C SER A 80 -7.94 1.28 9.28
N PRO A 81 -8.98 2.14 9.34
CA PRO A 81 -8.91 3.49 8.77
C PRO A 81 -7.81 4.38 9.36
N THR A 82 -7.26 4.03 10.53
CA THR A 82 -6.25 4.82 11.24
C THR A 82 -4.88 4.15 11.32
N HIS A 83 -4.81 2.81 11.20
CA HIS A 83 -3.57 2.07 11.39
C HIS A 83 -3.60 0.71 10.67
N ILE A 84 -2.41 0.17 10.44
CA ILE A 84 -2.18 -1.23 10.12
C ILE A 84 -1.81 -1.94 11.42
N GLU A 85 -2.46 -3.07 11.69
CA GLU A 85 -2.14 -3.94 12.80
C GLU A 85 -1.66 -5.31 12.29
N ALA A 86 -0.63 -5.86 12.93
CA ALA A 86 -0.18 -7.22 12.71
C ALA A 86 -0.06 -7.97 14.03
N GLN A 87 -0.64 -9.17 14.07
CA GLN A 87 -0.51 -10.11 15.17
C GLN A 87 0.70 -11.01 14.92
N ILE A 88 1.61 -11.05 15.90
CA ILE A 88 2.95 -11.60 15.79
C ILE A 88 3.16 -12.67 16.85
N LEU A 89 3.80 -13.76 16.47
CA LEU A 89 4.38 -14.75 17.36
C LEU A 89 5.91 -14.62 17.29
N CYS A 90 6.54 -14.26 18.40
CA CYS A 90 8.00 -14.21 18.54
C CYS A 90 8.43 -15.21 19.62
N SER A 91 9.21 -16.23 19.25
CA SER A 91 9.75 -17.21 20.20
C SER A 91 8.71 -17.84 21.15
N GLY A 92 7.48 -18.05 20.68
CA GLY A 92 6.37 -18.61 21.48
C GLY A 92 5.51 -17.58 22.22
N HIS A 93 5.84 -16.29 22.15
CA HIS A 93 5.09 -15.21 22.77
C HIS A 93 4.30 -14.39 21.74
N HIS A 94 3.07 -13.99 22.11
CA HIS A 94 2.18 -13.21 21.25
C HIS A 94 2.39 -11.70 21.45
N GLY A 95 2.51 -10.97 20.34
CA GLY A 95 2.68 -9.53 20.27
C GLY A 95 1.79 -8.88 19.23
N VAL A 96 1.63 -7.56 19.36
CA VAL A 96 0.90 -6.73 18.40
C VAL A 96 1.85 -5.65 17.89
N PHE A 97 1.92 -5.50 16.57
CA PHE A 97 2.59 -4.39 15.92
C PHE A 97 1.55 -3.48 15.28
N GLN A 98 1.66 -2.17 15.53
CA GLN A 98 0.78 -1.17 14.96
C GLN A 98 1.60 -0.06 14.30
N LEU A 99 1.09 0.43 13.17
CA LEU A 99 1.68 1.54 12.42
C LEU A 99 0.58 2.44 11.89
N GLY A 100 0.77 3.77 11.97
CA GLY A 100 -0.19 4.73 11.45
C GLY A 100 -0.42 4.57 9.95
N ILE A 101 -1.67 4.67 9.51
CA ILE A 101 -2.03 4.43 8.10
C ILE A 101 -1.38 5.44 7.15
N THR A 102 -1.24 6.69 7.57
CA THR A 102 -0.62 7.77 6.78
C THR A 102 0.85 7.49 6.54
N GLU A 103 1.60 7.17 7.59
CA GLU A 103 3.02 6.81 7.52
C GLU A 103 3.21 5.57 6.64
N PHE A 104 2.36 4.56 6.82
CA PHE A 104 2.40 3.34 6.03
C PHE A 104 2.23 3.61 4.52
N HIS A 105 1.24 4.42 4.15
CA HIS A 105 1.00 4.74 2.74
C HIS A 105 2.06 5.63 2.14
N GLN A 106 2.59 6.59 2.90
CA GLN A 106 3.68 7.44 2.45
C GLN A 106 4.91 6.58 2.11
N GLU A 107 5.34 5.75 3.06
CA GLU A 107 6.52 4.91 2.87
C GLU A 107 6.31 3.86 1.79
N ALA A 108 5.09 3.29 1.68
CA ALA A 108 4.76 2.37 0.60
C ALA A 108 4.90 3.03 -0.78
N ASN A 109 4.45 4.28 -0.94
CA ASN A 109 4.56 5.02 -2.18
C ASN A 109 6.03 5.32 -2.53
N GLU A 110 6.82 5.78 -1.56
CA GLU A 110 8.25 6.02 -1.73
C GLU A 110 8.98 4.75 -2.18
N ARG A 111 8.70 3.61 -1.55
CA ARG A 111 9.25 2.30 -1.94
C ARG A 111 8.78 1.86 -3.33
N MET A 112 7.49 2.01 -3.65
CA MET A 112 6.96 1.71 -4.99
C MET A 112 7.72 2.47 -6.07
N ARG A 113 7.94 3.77 -5.89
CA ARG A 113 8.71 4.60 -6.83
C ARG A 113 10.12 4.05 -7.02
N ALA A 114 10.82 3.74 -5.92
CA ALA A 114 12.16 3.16 -5.99
C ALA A 114 12.18 1.83 -6.74
N TYR A 115 11.19 0.96 -6.49
CA TYR A 115 11.11 -0.34 -7.16
C TYR A 115 10.79 -0.21 -8.66
N LEU A 116 10.04 0.81 -9.05
CA LEU A 116 9.80 1.15 -10.46
C LEU A 116 10.99 1.89 -11.11
N GLY A 117 12.06 2.20 -10.36
CA GLY A 117 13.22 2.94 -10.88
C GLY A 117 12.97 4.45 -11.04
N LEU A 118 11.96 4.99 -10.36
CA LEU A 118 11.63 6.41 -10.37
C LEU A 118 12.44 7.16 -9.30
N SER A 119 12.81 8.41 -9.59
CA SER A 119 13.50 9.26 -8.62
C SER A 119 12.60 9.59 -7.41
N PRO A 120 13.15 9.88 -6.23
CA PRO A 120 12.39 10.43 -5.13
C PRO A 120 11.64 11.69 -5.55
N VAL A 121 10.43 11.92 -5.01
CA VAL A 121 9.76 13.22 -5.16
C VAL A 121 10.50 14.20 -4.25
N PRO A 122 11.09 15.30 -4.76
CA PRO A 122 11.61 16.35 -3.89
C PRO A 122 10.47 16.92 -3.06
N ALA A 123 10.70 17.20 -1.76
CA ALA A 123 9.68 17.62 -0.78
C ALA A 123 8.99 18.98 -1.08
N THR A 124 9.11 19.50 -2.30
CA THR A 124 8.61 20.80 -2.74
C THR A 124 7.70 20.62 -3.95
N HIS A 125 6.43 20.36 -3.70
CA HIS A 125 5.33 20.85 -4.52
C HIS A 125 4.09 20.97 -3.65
N THR A 126 4.06 22.04 -2.85
CA THR A 126 2.81 22.69 -2.50
C THR A 126 2.10 22.98 -3.82
N PRO A 127 0.83 22.57 -4.03
CA PRO A 127 0.08 23.07 -5.17
C PRO A 127 -0.01 24.58 -4.97
N SER A 128 0.74 25.32 -5.78
CA SER A 128 0.57 26.76 -5.90
C SER A 128 -0.88 26.98 -6.30
N SER A 129 -1.68 27.48 -5.36
CA SER A 129 -2.98 28.03 -5.64
C SER A 129 -2.82 29.00 -6.79
N TYR A 130 -3.46 28.71 -7.91
CA TYR A 130 -3.59 29.62 -9.04
C TYR A 130 -4.17 30.94 -8.49
N GLU A 131 -3.41 32.03 -8.60
CA GLU A 131 -3.88 33.37 -8.29
C GLU A 131 -4.98 33.74 -9.28
N ASP A 132 -6.22 33.75 -8.83
CA ASP A 132 -7.37 34.29 -9.55
C ASP A 132 -7.39 35.82 -9.38
N GLN A 133 -6.75 36.54 -10.30
CA GLN A 133 -6.94 37.99 -10.45
C GLN A 133 -8.16 38.23 -11.34
N GLY A 134 -9.24 38.71 -10.73
CA GLY A 134 -10.56 38.76 -11.33
C GLY A 134 -10.79 39.83 -12.38
N SER A 135 -11.87 39.63 -13.15
CA SER A 135 -12.94 40.64 -13.35
C SER A 135 -14.16 40.02 -14.05
N PRO A 136 -15.35 40.65 -13.96
CA PRO A 136 -16.65 39.96 -13.88
C PRO A 136 -17.46 39.99 -15.19
N HIS A 137 -18.41 39.06 -15.36
CA HIS A 137 -19.74 39.29 -15.96
C HIS A 137 -20.64 38.03 -15.89
N PRO A 138 -21.99 38.12 -16.04
CA PRO A 138 -22.94 37.51 -15.12
C PRO A 138 -23.74 36.33 -15.71
N ALA A 139 -24.33 35.56 -14.78
CA ALA A 139 -25.53 34.71 -14.84
C ALA A 139 -26.04 34.19 -16.22
N THR A 140 -26.38 32.90 -16.32
CA THR A 140 -27.74 32.36 -16.01
C THR A 140 -27.82 30.83 -16.29
N VAL A 141 -28.71 30.14 -15.55
CA VAL A 141 -29.39 28.84 -15.81
C VAL A 141 -28.60 27.57 -15.40
N SER A 142 -28.83 27.03 -14.20
CA SER A 142 -29.88 26.07 -13.79
C SER A 142 -29.70 24.65 -14.35
N ASN A 143 -29.42 23.68 -13.47
CA ASN A 143 -30.39 22.66 -13.07
C ASN A 143 -29.80 21.65 -12.06
N ASN A 144 -30.66 21.30 -11.10
CA ASN A 144 -30.50 20.28 -10.06
C ASN A 144 -30.00 18.93 -10.61
N THR A 145 -29.23 18.15 -9.86
CA THR A 145 -29.73 17.19 -8.84
C THR A 145 -28.64 16.15 -8.49
N LYS A 146 -28.62 15.76 -7.21
CA LYS A 146 -28.03 14.55 -6.58
C LYS A 146 -26.54 14.59 -6.20
N LEU A 147 -26.34 14.97 -4.94
CA LEU A 147 -25.29 14.53 -4.04
C LEU A 147 -25.12 13.00 -4.15
N ARG A 148 -24.04 12.55 -4.81
CA ARG A 148 -23.69 11.13 -4.89
C ARG A 148 -22.91 10.79 -3.61
N GLU A 149 -23.50 9.96 -2.76
CA GLU A 149 -22.86 9.40 -1.57
C GLU A 149 -21.51 8.74 -1.93
N PRO A 150 -20.47 8.87 -1.08
CA PRO A 150 -19.23 8.15 -1.28
C PRO A 150 -19.48 6.65 -1.09
N SER A 151 -19.05 5.89 -2.08
CA SER A 151 -19.15 4.43 -2.14
C SER A 151 -18.50 3.82 -0.91
N ARG A 152 -19.28 3.10 -0.09
CA ARG A 152 -18.74 2.27 0.99
C ARG A 152 -17.83 1.20 0.37
N TYR A 153 -16.52 1.31 0.61
CA TYR A 153 -15.56 0.26 0.27
C TYR A 153 -15.83 -0.96 1.15
N SER A 154 -16.61 -1.92 0.64
CA SER A 154 -16.90 -3.21 1.28
C SER A 154 -16.21 -4.30 0.46
N GLY A 155 -15.02 -4.71 0.90
CA GLY A 155 -14.20 -5.69 0.17
C GLY A 155 -13.29 -6.55 1.05
N TYR A 156 -13.49 -6.58 2.37
CA TYR A 156 -12.72 -7.46 3.25
C TYR A 156 -13.42 -8.81 3.37
N ARG A 157 -12.83 -9.87 2.81
CA ARG A 157 -13.14 -11.25 3.18
C ARG A 157 -11.98 -11.77 4.04
N PRO A 158 -12.21 -12.16 5.30
CA PRO A 158 -11.18 -12.82 6.09
C PRO A 158 -10.82 -14.17 5.45
N TYR A 159 -9.54 -14.50 5.54
CA TYR A 159 -8.99 -15.76 5.04
C TYR A 159 -9.59 -16.93 5.84
N ARG A 160 -10.36 -17.79 5.18
CA ARG A 160 -10.83 -19.07 5.75
C ARG A 160 -9.66 -20.04 5.75
N THR A 161 -9.05 -20.27 6.91
CA THR A 161 -8.13 -21.39 7.09
C THR A 161 -8.93 -22.68 6.93
N GLY A 162 -8.66 -23.42 5.86
CA GLY A 162 -9.19 -24.77 5.69
C GLY A 162 -8.61 -25.68 6.76
N THR A 163 -9.47 -26.16 7.65
CA THR A 163 -9.14 -27.25 8.57
C THR A 163 -9.16 -28.55 7.79
N LEU A 164 -8.03 -29.26 7.79
CA LEU A 164 -7.96 -30.68 7.42
C LEU A 164 -8.76 -31.48 8.46
N GLY A 165 -9.70 -32.28 7.98
CA GLY A 165 -10.50 -33.24 8.73
C GLY A 165 -11.28 -34.11 7.77
#